data_AF-A0A1G9MVA6-F1
#
_entry.id   AF-A0A1G9MVA6-F1
#
_cell.length_a   1.000
_cell.length_b   1.000
_cell.length_c   1.000
_cell.angle_alpha   90.00
_cell.angle_beta   90.00
_cell.angle_gamma   90.00
#
_symmetry.space_group_name_H-M   'P 1'
#
loop_
_entity.id
_entity.type
_entity.pdbx_description
1 polymer ?
#
loop_
_entity_poly.entity_id
_entity_poly.type
_entity_poly.pdbx_seq_one_letter_code
_entity_poly.pdbx_strand_id
1 'polypeptide(L)'
;MNYLSHYYLDRTYHDPYYTLGLVLPDLVRAQRVLRIPAALPSLPDTAYWTPVREGILRHVEVDRVFHTLPWFQTRVRELTDWLRAQPVPLLQKYDYFLAHVAVEILLDRQLLQKEPALADQFYAQLDRVTLEGVVKIFEWLSWEAHATTFYRFLEQFRAAQFLKRYQQQAGVVQSLAGVYRRVTGKPLDENHVILQKFVAEAVRRLQEDTEGWDALHDSLARKAI
;
A
#
# COMPACT_ATOMS: atom_id res chain seq x y z
N MET A 1 5.11 1.24 1.95
CA MET A 1 3.98 1.22 2.92
C MET A 1 2.75 0.76 2.16
N ASN A 2 1.61 0.55 2.82
CA ASN A 2 0.37 0.22 2.12
C ASN A 2 -0.53 1.46 1.94
N TYR A 3 -1.64 1.31 1.23
CA TYR A 3 -2.51 2.39 0.78
C TYR A 3 -2.95 3.40 1.85
N LEU A 4 -3.52 2.94 2.98
CA LEU A 4 -4.08 3.87 3.97
C LEU A 4 -2.99 4.61 4.72
N SER A 5 -1.85 3.96 4.92
CA SER A 5 -0.71 4.55 5.60
C SER A 5 -0.07 5.66 4.76
N HIS A 6 0.01 5.52 3.44
CA HIS A 6 0.37 6.65 2.54
C HIS A 6 -0.65 7.79 2.62
N TYR A 7 -1.94 7.46 2.56
CA TYR A 7 -3.00 8.47 2.64
C TYR A 7 -2.99 9.22 3.98
N TYR A 8 -2.84 8.51 5.10
CA TYR A 8 -2.95 9.05 6.44
C TYR A 8 -1.93 10.16 6.74
N LEU A 9 -0.70 10.03 6.22
CA LEU A 9 0.38 11.00 6.45
C LEU A 9 0.08 12.38 5.86
N ASP A 10 -0.67 12.43 4.76
CA ASP A 10 -0.90 13.65 3.99
C ASP A 10 -2.41 13.91 3.78
N ARG A 11 -3.27 13.30 4.63
CA ARG A 11 -4.75 13.32 4.52
C ARG A 11 -5.41 14.69 4.61
N THR A 12 -4.68 15.70 5.07
CA THR A 12 -5.12 17.10 5.11
C THR A 12 -5.09 17.75 3.72
N TYR A 13 -4.43 17.13 2.74
CA TYR A 13 -4.44 17.55 1.35
C TYR A 13 -5.69 16.98 0.64
N HIS A 14 -6.71 17.81 0.45
CA HIS A 14 -8.04 17.38 -0.04
C HIS A 14 -8.20 17.34 -1.58
N ASP A 15 -7.10 17.09 -2.29
CA ASP A 15 -7.11 16.92 -3.74
C ASP A 15 -7.15 15.43 -4.12
N PRO A 16 -8.09 15.02 -4.98
CA PRO A 16 -8.24 13.62 -5.35
C PRO A 16 -7.10 13.10 -6.23
N TYR A 17 -6.45 13.97 -7.01
CA TYR A 17 -5.31 13.62 -7.85
C TYR A 17 -4.01 13.53 -7.04
N TYR A 18 -3.87 14.32 -5.98
CA TYR A 18 -2.81 14.09 -4.98
C TYR A 18 -2.98 12.72 -4.32
N THR A 19 -4.19 12.42 -3.84
CA THR A 19 -4.51 11.11 -3.24
C THR A 19 -4.26 9.97 -4.23
N LEU A 20 -4.67 10.13 -5.50
CA LEU A 20 -4.32 9.18 -6.55
C LEU A 20 -2.81 9.03 -6.68
N GLY A 21 -2.05 10.13 -6.71
CA GLY A 21 -0.59 10.13 -6.78
C GLY A 21 0.07 9.34 -5.65
N LEU A 22 -0.44 9.46 -4.41
CA LEU A 22 0.06 8.71 -3.25
C LEU A 22 -0.04 7.19 -3.41
N VAL A 23 -0.99 6.69 -4.19
CA VAL A 23 -1.26 5.24 -4.33
C VAL A 23 -1.05 4.70 -5.74
N LEU A 24 -0.89 5.58 -6.74
CA LEU A 24 -0.67 5.21 -8.13
C LEU A 24 0.50 4.24 -8.30
N PRO A 25 1.66 4.41 -7.64
CA PRO A 25 2.79 3.48 -7.76
C PRO A 25 2.42 2.03 -7.43
N ASP A 26 1.60 1.81 -6.39
CA ASP A 26 1.14 0.49 -5.98
C ASP A 26 0.04 -0.04 -6.91
N LEU A 27 -0.90 0.81 -7.31
CA LEU A 27 -2.00 0.45 -8.20
C LEU A 27 -1.49 -0.04 -9.56
N VAL A 28 -0.52 0.66 -10.16
CA VAL A 28 0.04 0.26 -11.45
C VAL A 28 0.90 -1.00 -11.34
N ARG A 29 1.64 -1.15 -10.23
CA ARG A 29 2.44 -2.35 -9.96
C ARG A 29 1.58 -3.58 -9.74
N ALA A 30 0.40 -3.42 -9.11
CA ALA A 30 -0.56 -4.50 -8.91
C ALA A 30 -1.09 -5.07 -10.23
N GLN A 31 -1.18 -4.25 -11.28
CA GLN A 31 -1.55 -4.68 -12.63
C GLN A 31 -0.40 -5.37 -13.39
N ARG A 32 0.85 -5.27 -12.91
CA ARG A 32 2.07 -5.80 -13.57
C ARG A 32 2.32 -5.29 -15.00
N VAL A 33 1.63 -4.24 -15.43
CA VAL A 33 1.78 -3.66 -16.77
C VAL A 33 2.74 -2.49 -16.76
N LEU A 34 2.70 -1.65 -15.70
CA LEU A 34 3.38 -0.37 -15.66
C LEU A 34 4.15 -0.19 -14.35
N ARG A 35 5.18 0.65 -14.38
CA ARG A 35 5.99 1.04 -13.23
C ARG A 35 6.31 2.52 -13.34
N ILE A 36 6.14 3.25 -12.24
CA ILE A 36 6.55 4.66 -12.16
C ILE A 36 8.01 4.81 -12.58
N PRO A 37 8.34 5.71 -13.52
CA PRO A 37 9.70 5.92 -13.95
C PRO A 37 10.54 6.52 -12.82
N ALA A 38 11.85 6.24 -12.81
CA ALA A 38 12.75 6.75 -11.77
C ALA A 38 12.83 8.28 -11.75
N ALA A 39 12.66 8.91 -12.92
CA ALA A 39 12.49 10.34 -13.09
C ALA A 39 11.13 10.60 -13.76
N LEU A 40 10.29 11.41 -13.12
CA LEU A 40 9.02 11.83 -13.70
C LEU A 40 9.27 12.85 -14.82
N PRO A 41 8.48 12.83 -15.90
CA PRO A 41 8.55 13.86 -16.93
C PRO A 41 8.31 15.25 -16.35
N SER A 42 8.87 16.27 -17.00
CA SER A 42 8.56 17.67 -16.67
C SER A 42 7.04 17.88 -16.77
N LEU A 43 6.49 18.69 -15.87
CA LEU A 43 5.09 19.09 -15.99
C LEU A 43 4.93 19.99 -17.21
N PRO A 44 3.82 19.87 -17.96
CA PRO A 44 3.42 20.90 -18.91
C PRO A 44 3.18 22.24 -18.19
N ASP A 45 3.30 23.36 -18.91
CA ASP A 45 3.11 24.72 -18.37
C ASP A 45 1.72 24.93 -17.72
N THR A 46 0.75 24.08 -18.04
CA THR A 46 -0.54 24.01 -17.35
C THR A 46 -0.39 23.14 -16.09
N ALA A 47 -0.17 23.77 -14.93
CA ALA A 47 0.06 23.18 -13.60
C ALA A 47 -1.05 22.26 -13.03
N TYR A 48 -1.96 21.76 -13.87
CA TYR A 48 -3.08 20.91 -13.47
C TYR A 48 -2.62 19.58 -12.84
N TRP A 49 -1.45 19.05 -13.24
CA TRP A 49 -0.93 17.76 -12.77
C TRP A 49 0.08 17.86 -11.62
N THR A 50 0.27 19.06 -11.08
CA THR A 50 1.12 19.26 -9.90
C THR A 50 0.70 18.36 -8.74
N PRO A 51 -0.59 18.22 -8.37
CA PRO A 51 -0.99 17.40 -7.25
C PRO A 51 -0.62 15.92 -7.41
N VAL A 52 -0.88 15.32 -8.58
CA VAL A 52 -0.53 13.90 -8.81
C VAL A 52 0.97 13.67 -8.79
N ARG A 53 1.77 14.58 -9.38
CA ARG A 53 3.23 14.50 -9.35
C ARG A 53 3.74 14.58 -7.92
N GLU A 54 3.25 15.55 -7.13
CA GLU A 54 3.62 15.71 -5.73
C GLU A 54 3.25 14.48 -4.91
N GLY A 55 2.06 13.90 -5.13
CA GLY A 55 1.64 12.65 -4.48
C GLY A 55 2.56 11.47 -4.82
N ILE A 56 2.96 11.31 -6.09
CA ILE A 56 3.90 10.24 -6.49
C ILE A 56 5.26 10.45 -5.83
N LEU A 57 5.80 11.67 -5.84
CA LEU A 57 7.08 11.98 -5.22
C LEU A 57 7.02 11.75 -3.71
N ARG A 58 5.90 12.12 -3.08
CA ARG A 58 5.65 11.90 -1.66
C ARG A 58 5.62 10.42 -1.32
N HIS A 59 4.92 9.59 -2.10
CA HIS A 59 4.94 8.14 -1.96
C HIS A 59 6.37 7.60 -1.96
N VAL A 60 7.17 7.96 -2.98
CA VAL A 60 8.56 7.49 -3.12
C VAL A 60 9.44 7.93 -1.94
N GLU A 61 9.27 9.16 -1.47
CA GLU A 61 10.00 9.66 -0.30
C GLU A 61 9.65 8.88 0.97
N VAL A 62 8.35 8.75 1.25
CA VAL A 62 7.83 8.06 2.44
C VAL A 62 8.30 6.61 2.45
N ASP A 63 8.21 5.90 1.33
CA ASP A 63 8.70 4.53 1.22
C ASP A 63 10.18 4.41 1.49
N ARG A 64 10.98 5.28 0.87
CA ARG A 64 12.42 5.32 1.09
C ARG A 64 12.76 5.52 2.57
N VAL A 65 12.05 6.39 3.27
CA VAL A 65 12.25 6.59 4.71
C VAL A 65 11.81 5.35 5.49
N PHE A 66 10.57 4.92 5.27
CA PHE A 66 9.95 3.83 6.01
C PHE A 66 10.76 2.53 5.96
N HIS A 67 11.20 2.11 4.76
CA HIS A 67 11.97 0.86 4.62
C HIS A 67 13.38 0.92 5.22
N THR A 68 13.88 2.12 5.54
CA THR A 68 15.16 2.30 6.25
C THR A 68 15.03 2.33 7.76
N LEU A 69 13.80 2.38 8.30
CA LEU A 69 13.59 2.43 9.74
C LEU A 69 14.06 1.12 10.40
N PRO A 70 14.87 1.19 11.48
CA PRO A 70 15.27 0.00 12.24
C PRO A 70 14.07 -0.80 12.74
N TRP A 71 13.00 -0.10 13.15
CA TRP A 71 11.73 -0.71 13.55
C TRP A 71 11.17 -1.62 12.45
N PHE A 72 11.03 -1.10 11.21
CA PHE A 72 10.47 -1.86 10.09
C PHE A 72 11.34 -3.09 9.78
N GLN A 73 12.66 -2.90 9.69
CA GLN A 73 13.59 -3.98 9.39
C GLN A 73 13.56 -5.09 10.46
N THR A 74 13.46 -4.72 11.73
CA THR A 74 13.36 -5.68 12.84
C THR A 74 12.05 -6.45 12.79
N ARG A 75 10.90 -5.77 12.62
CA ARG A 75 9.59 -6.45 12.53
C ARG A 75 9.51 -7.40 11.33
N VAL A 76 10.03 -7.00 10.17
CA VAL A 76 10.08 -7.87 8.99
C VAL A 76 10.98 -9.08 9.22
N ARG A 77 12.18 -8.90 9.81
CA ARG A 77 13.08 -10.03 10.14
C ARG A 77 12.42 -11.01 11.09
N GLU A 78 11.87 -10.52 12.20
CA GLU A 78 11.19 -11.34 13.20
C GLU A 78 10.07 -12.21 12.61
N LEU A 79 9.24 -11.63 11.74
CA LEU A 79 8.16 -12.33 11.06
C LEU A 79 8.68 -13.31 10.00
N THR A 80 9.78 -12.96 9.32
CA THR A 80 10.45 -13.86 8.37
C THR A 80 11.00 -15.09 9.09
N ASP A 81 11.63 -14.90 10.25
CA ASP A 81 12.20 -15.99 11.05
C ASP A 81 11.09 -16.88 11.61
N TRP A 82 9.97 -16.29 12.03
CA TRP A 82 8.79 -17.06 12.43
C TRP A 82 8.26 -17.95 11.29
N LEU A 83 8.17 -17.42 10.06
CA LEU A 83 7.74 -18.18 8.87
C LEU A 83 8.70 -19.34 8.58
N ARG A 84 10.01 -19.09 8.64
CA ARG A 84 11.05 -20.10 8.37
C ARG A 84 11.11 -21.20 9.43
N ALA A 85 10.66 -20.91 10.65
CA ALA A 85 10.56 -21.89 11.72
C ALA A 85 9.34 -22.83 11.59
N GLN A 86 8.43 -22.57 10.64
CA GLN A 86 7.27 -23.45 10.42
C GLN A 86 7.69 -24.77 9.74
N PRO A 87 7.07 -25.91 10.11
CA PRO A 87 7.42 -27.21 9.55
C PRO A 87 7.12 -27.32 8.04
N VAL A 88 6.14 -26.53 7.55
CA VAL A 88 5.79 -26.44 6.14
C VAL A 88 5.98 -24.99 5.71
N PRO A 89 6.82 -24.72 4.69
CA PRO A 89 7.09 -23.36 4.24
C PRO A 89 5.84 -22.79 3.56
N LEU A 90 5.33 -21.69 4.11
CA LEU A 90 4.19 -20.99 3.54
C LEU A 90 4.53 -20.46 2.15
N LEU A 91 5.69 -19.80 2.00
CA LEU A 91 6.09 -19.16 0.76
C LEU A 91 7.59 -19.34 0.48
N GLN A 92 8.12 -20.57 0.42
CA GLN A 92 9.53 -20.90 0.07
C GLN A 92 10.52 -19.70 0.05
N LYS A 93 10.89 -19.17 -1.13
CA LYS A 93 11.85 -18.06 -1.30
C LYS A 93 11.25 -16.64 -1.08
N TYR A 94 9.96 -16.55 -0.78
CA TYR A 94 9.18 -15.33 -0.64
C TYR A 94 8.74 -15.04 0.80
N ASP A 95 9.27 -15.76 1.80
CA ASP A 95 8.93 -15.53 3.22
C ASP A 95 9.18 -14.07 3.64
N TYR A 96 10.34 -13.51 3.25
CA TYR A 96 10.67 -12.10 3.51
C TYR A 96 9.65 -11.15 2.87
N PHE A 97 9.25 -11.43 1.62
CA PHE A 97 8.25 -10.62 0.92
C PHE A 97 6.88 -10.71 1.60
N LEU A 98 6.48 -11.89 2.08
CA LEU A 98 5.22 -12.03 2.81
C LEU A 98 5.25 -11.28 4.14
N ALA A 99 6.36 -11.38 4.89
CA ALA A 99 6.58 -10.63 6.12
C ALA A 99 6.53 -9.12 5.88
N HIS A 100 7.21 -8.64 4.84
CA HIS A 100 7.17 -7.23 4.40
C HIS A 100 5.74 -6.75 4.20
N VAL A 101 4.97 -7.44 3.33
CA VAL A 101 3.60 -7.02 3.00
C VAL A 101 2.68 -7.12 4.22
N ALA A 102 2.90 -8.10 5.10
CA ALA A 102 2.13 -8.23 6.33
C ALA A 102 2.31 -7.03 7.27
N VAL A 103 3.56 -6.57 7.47
CA VAL A 103 3.83 -5.36 8.28
C VAL A 103 3.12 -4.14 7.69
N GLU A 104 3.20 -3.93 6.38
CA GLU A 104 2.55 -2.79 5.71
C GLU A 104 1.02 -2.83 5.82
N ILE A 105 0.39 -4.02 5.68
CA ILE A 105 -1.06 -4.18 5.88
C ILE A 105 -1.47 -3.97 7.35
N LEU A 106 -0.64 -4.41 8.29
CA LEU A 106 -0.95 -4.26 9.72
C LEU A 106 -0.86 -2.82 10.20
N LEU A 107 -0.03 -1.98 9.57
CA LEU A 107 -0.05 -0.53 9.80
C LEU A 107 -1.38 0.09 9.36
N ASP A 108 -1.89 -0.26 8.18
CA ASP A 108 -3.22 0.17 7.73
C ASP A 108 -4.33 -0.30 8.69
N ARG A 109 -4.21 -1.53 9.22
CA ARG A 109 -5.13 -2.06 10.23
C ARG A 109 -5.09 -1.23 11.51
N GLN A 110 -3.91 -0.89 12.04
CA GLN A 110 -3.77 -0.07 13.24
C GLN A 110 -4.46 1.28 13.07
N LEU A 111 -4.29 1.91 11.90
CA LEU A 111 -4.96 3.16 11.57
C LEU A 111 -6.49 3.01 11.60
N LEU A 112 -7.02 1.94 11.00
CA LEU A 112 -8.46 1.68 10.99
C LEU A 112 -9.04 1.29 12.35
N GLN A 113 -8.24 0.73 13.24
CA GLN A 113 -8.65 0.48 14.62
C GLN A 113 -8.79 1.79 15.41
N LYS A 114 -7.92 2.77 15.14
CA LYS A 114 -7.97 4.10 15.77
C LYS A 114 -9.02 5.01 15.13
N GLU A 115 -9.15 4.95 13.81
CA GLU A 115 -10.05 5.78 13.02
C GLU A 115 -10.79 4.95 11.96
N PRO A 116 -11.93 4.32 12.32
CA PRO A 116 -12.68 3.46 11.39
C PRO A 116 -13.12 4.16 10.10
N ALA A 117 -13.37 5.47 10.16
CA ALA A 117 -13.79 6.29 9.02
C ALA A 117 -12.67 6.61 8.02
N LEU A 118 -11.41 6.30 8.32
CA LEU A 118 -10.27 6.62 7.47
C LEU A 118 -10.39 6.01 6.07
N ALA A 119 -10.86 4.75 5.98
CA ALA A 119 -11.08 4.11 4.69
C ALA A 119 -12.20 4.79 3.90
N ASP A 120 -13.26 5.26 4.55
CA ASP A 120 -14.33 6.01 3.88
C ASP A 120 -13.82 7.33 3.29
N GLN A 121 -13.02 8.07 4.06
CA GLN A 121 -12.39 9.31 3.61
C GLN A 121 -11.45 9.07 2.41
N PHE A 122 -10.62 8.02 2.49
CA PHE A 122 -9.73 7.62 1.41
C PHE A 122 -10.49 7.30 0.11
N TYR A 123 -11.51 6.46 0.19
CA TYR A 123 -12.29 6.10 -0.99
C TYR A 123 -13.09 7.30 -1.53
N ALA A 124 -13.63 8.16 -0.66
CA ALA A 124 -14.32 9.37 -1.08
C ALA A 124 -13.43 10.34 -1.87
N GLN A 125 -12.12 10.41 -1.56
CA GLN A 125 -11.17 11.16 -2.39
C GLN A 125 -10.99 10.49 -3.75
N LEU A 126 -10.76 9.18 -3.79
CA LEU A 126 -10.56 8.46 -5.06
C LEU A 126 -11.82 8.46 -5.95
N ASP A 127 -13.02 8.52 -5.37
CA ASP A 127 -14.28 8.56 -6.13
C ASP A 127 -14.42 9.83 -6.98
N ARG A 128 -13.70 10.90 -6.63
CA ARG A 128 -13.67 12.17 -7.38
C ARG A 128 -12.71 12.13 -8.59
N VAL A 129 -11.93 11.05 -8.75
CA VAL A 129 -11.04 10.89 -9.90
C VAL A 129 -11.85 10.50 -11.15
N THR A 130 -11.74 11.30 -12.21
CA THR A 130 -12.46 11.08 -13.47
C THR A 130 -11.62 10.31 -14.48
N LEU A 131 -12.29 9.66 -15.46
CA LEU A 131 -11.62 9.04 -16.60
C LEU A 131 -10.78 10.06 -17.38
N GLU A 132 -11.32 11.25 -17.61
CA GLU A 132 -10.60 12.34 -18.29
C GLU A 132 -9.30 12.69 -17.56
N GLY A 133 -9.34 12.80 -16.23
CA GLY A 133 -8.14 13.05 -15.43
C GLY A 133 -7.12 11.93 -15.57
N VAL A 134 -7.55 10.67 -15.52
CA VAL A 134 -6.66 9.51 -15.72
C VAL A 134 -6.05 9.49 -17.12
N VAL A 135 -6.82 9.76 -18.17
CA VAL A 135 -6.32 9.83 -19.55
C VAL A 135 -5.19 10.85 -19.65
N LYS A 136 -5.39 12.07 -19.14
CA LYS A 136 -4.36 13.12 -19.20
C LYS A 136 -3.13 12.82 -18.35
N ILE A 137 -3.29 12.17 -17.19
CA ILE A 137 -2.16 11.68 -16.38
C ILE A 137 -1.36 10.64 -17.15
N PHE A 138 -2.06 9.70 -17.80
CA PHE A 138 -1.42 8.65 -18.57
C PHE A 138 -0.77 9.21 -19.83
N GLU A 139 -1.32 10.25 -20.47
CA GLU A 139 -0.63 11.03 -21.52
C GLU A 139 0.67 11.66 -21.02
N TRP A 140 0.63 12.34 -19.87
CA TRP A 140 1.83 12.91 -19.26
C TRP A 140 2.91 11.86 -18.96
N LEU A 141 2.51 10.63 -18.60
CA LEU A 141 3.40 9.51 -18.35
C LEU A 141 3.74 8.68 -19.60
N SER A 142 3.23 9.06 -20.78
CA SER A 142 3.35 8.31 -22.04
C SER A 142 2.80 6.87 -21.99
N TRP A 143 1.66 6.70 -21.31
CA TRP A 143 0.92 5.47 -21.06
C TRP A 143 -0.52 5.50 -21.59
N GLU A 144 -0.82 6.35 -22.56
CA GLU A 144 -2.17 6.63 -23.10
C GLU A 144 -2.95 5.35 -23.41
N ALA A 145 -2.27 4.37 -24.01
CA ALA A 145 -2.84 3.08 -24.38
C ALA A 145 -3.42 2.28 -23.20
N HIS A 146 -3.02 2.59 -21.96
CA HIS A 146 -3.43 1.88 -20.75
C HIS A 146 -4.49 2.63 -19.92
N ALA A 147 -4.80 3.89 -20.26
CA ALA A 147 -5.65 4.75 -19.43
C ALA A 147 -7.04 4.16 -19.15
N THR A 148 -7.73 3.67 -20.20
CA THR A 148 -9.07 3.10 -20.07
C THR A 148 -9.08 1.81 -19.25
N THR A 149 -8.09 0.94 -19.46
CA THR A 149 -7.94 -0.31 -18.70
C THR A 149 -7.62 -0.03 -17.24
N PHE A 150 -6.74 0.92 -16.96
CA PHE A 150 -6.43 1.35 -15.60
C PHE A 150 -7.65 1.97 -14.93
N TYR A 151 -8.41 2.83 -15.61
CA TYR A 151 -9.60 3.45 -15.03
C TYR A 151 -10.62 2.39 -14.62
N ARG A 152 -10.89 1.40 -15.47
CA ARG A 152 -11.78 0.27 -15.12
C ARG A 152 -11.29 -0.49 -13.89
N PHE A 153 -9.97 -0.69 -13.78
CA PHE A 153 -9.38 -1.29 -12.58
C PHE A 153 -9.58 -0.39 -11.34
N LEU A 154 -9.36 0.92 -11.46
CA LEU A 154 -9.61 1.88 -10.39
C LEU A 154 -11.08 1.86 -9.93
N GLU A 155 -12.01 1.73 -10.87
CA GLU A 155 -13.44 1.57 -10.56
C GLU A 155 -13.75 0.29 -9.79
N GLN A 156 -13.10 -0.82 -10.14
CA GLN A 156 -13.24 -2.07 -9.38
C GLN A 156 -12.58 -1.96 -8.00
N PHE A 157 -11.43 -1.30 -7.92
CA PHE A 157 -10.70 -1.06 -6.67
C PHE A 157 -11.52 -0.24 -5.69
N ARG A 158 -12.10 0.88 -6.13
CA ARG A 158 -12.96 1.75 -5.30
C ARG A 158 -14.27 1.06 -4.92
N ALA A 159 -14.89 0.29 -5.83
CA ALA A 159 -16.12 -0.44 -5.54
C ALA A 159 -15.92 -1.60 -4.54
N ALA A 160 -14.78 -2.29 -4.60
CA ALA A 160 -14.51 -3.43 -3.72
C ALA A 160 -14.32 -3.03 -2.25
N GLN A 161 -13.91 -1.78 -2.00
CA GLN A 161 -13.61 -1.18 -0.70
C GLN A 161 -12.84 -2.12 0.25
N PHE A 162 -11.93 -2.94 -0.29
CA PHE A 162 -11.37 -4.07 0.45
C PHE A 162 -10.54 -3.64 1.66
N LEU A 163 -9.98 -2.42 1.66
CA LEU A 163 -9.19 -1.88 2.77
C LEU A 163 -10.03 -1.80 4.06
N LYS A 164 -11.36 -1.61 3.97
CA LYS A 164 -12.27 -1.64 5.13
C LYS A 164 -12.21 -2.96 5.89
N ARG A 165 -11.91 -4.07 5.19
CA ARG A 165 -11.83 -5.41 5.79
C ARG A 165 -10.65 -5.54 6.74
N TYR A 166 -9.62 -4.69 6.63
CA TYR A 166 -8.50 -4.67 7.56
C TYR A 166 -8.89 -4.34 9.00
N GLN A 167 -10.09 -3.81 9.26
CA GLN A 167 -10.66 -3.72 10.62
C GLN A 167 -10.76 -5.09 11.31
N GLN A 168 -10.90 -6.18 10.54
CA GLN A 168 -10.97 -7.54 11.07
C GLN A 168 -9.73 -8.36 10.68
N GLN A 169 -9.23 -9.19 11.60
CA GLN A 169 -8.05 -10.02 11.34
C GLN A 169 -8.29 -10.97 10.16
N ALA A 170 -9.52 -11.48 10.02
CA ALA A 170 -9.92 -12.29 8.87
C ALA A 170 -9.76 -11.55 7.53
N GLY A 171 -9.94 -10.23 7.49
CA GLY A 171 -9.70 -9.43 6.30
C GLY A 171 -8.22 -9.35 5.92
N VAL A 172 -7.33 -9.26 6.92
CA VAL A 172 -5.87 -9.33 6.71
C VAL A 172 -5.48 -10.70 6.13
N VAL A 173 -6.02 -11.79 6.70
CA VAL A 173 -5.80 -13.15 6.18
C VAL A 173 -6.25 -13.26 4.72
N GLN A 174 -7.44 -12.75 4.38
CA GLN A 174 -7.95 -12.78 3.00
C GLN A 174 -7.05 -12.00 2.03
N SER A 175 -6.55 -10.83 2.42
CA SER A 175 -5.67 -10.03 1.58
C SER A 175 -4.32 -10.70 1.35
N LEU A 176 -3.70 -11.26 2.40
CA LEU A 176 -2.45 -12.01 2.26
C LEU A 176 -2.63 -13.32 1.47
N ALA A 177 -3.80 -13.98 1.58
CA ALA A 177 -4.14 -15.12 0.73
C ALA A 177 -4.25 -14.71 -0.75
N GLY A 178 -4.76 -13.50 -1.02
CA GLY A 178 -4.75 -12.91 -2.36
C GLY A 178 -3.33 -12.65 -2.88
N VAL A 179 -2.44 -12.12 -2.03
CA VAL A 179 -1.01 -11.95 -2.36
C VAL A 179 -0.36 -13.28 -2.66
N TYR A 180 -0.56 -14.29 -1.80
CA TYR A 180 -0.08 -15.64 -2.00
C TYR A 180 -0.46 -16.17 -3.38
N ARG A 181 -1.75 -16.15 -3.71
CA ARG A 181 -2.27 -16.66 -4.98
C ARG A 181 -1.66 -15.95 -6.19
N ARG A 182 -1.44 -14.63 -6.11
CA ARG A 182 -0.78 -13.87 -7.19
C ARG A 182 0.69 -14.25 -7.35
N VAL A 183 1.39 -14.59 -6.27
CA VAL A 183 2.80 -14.98 -6.30
C VAL A 183 2.98 -16.43 -6.76
N THR A 184 2.13 -17.35 -6.27
CA THR A 184 2.30 -18.79 -6.50
C THR A 184 1.47 -19.35 -7.65
N GLY A 185 0.40 -18.66 -8.04
CA GLY A 185 -0.63 -19.17 -8.96
C GLY A 185 -1.50 -20.28 -8.37
N LYS A 186 -1.34 -20.61 -7.08
CA LYS A 186 -1.99 -21.75 -6.43
C LYS A 186 -3.03 -21.29 -5.38
N PRO A 187 -4.11 -22.06 -5.17
CA PRO A 187 -4.99 -21.86 -4.03
C PRO A 187 -4.24 -22.17 -2.71
N LEU A 188 -4.74 -21.59 -1.61
CA LEU A 188 -4.09 -21.63 -0.29
C LEU A 188 -4.67 -22.77 0.57
N ASP A 189 -4.92 -23.96 0.02
CA ASP A 189 -5.77 -24.96 0.69
C ASP A 189 -5.09 -25.55 1.95
N GLU A 190 -3.93 -26.19 1.80
CA GLU A 190 -3.18 -26.75 2.95
C GLU A 190 -2.46 -25.67 3.77
N ASN A 191 -2.18 -24.53 3.15
CA ASN A 191 -1.43 -23.42 3.72
C ASN A 191 -2.31 -22.42 4.50
N HIS A 192 -3.64 -22.60 4.51
CA HIS A 192 -4.57 -21.66 5.13
C HIS A 192 -4.33 -21.51 6.63
N VAL A 193 -4.17 -22.63 7.34
CA VAL A 193 -3.97 -22.64 8.79
C VAL A 193 -2.66 -21.94 9.17
N ILE A 194 -1.60 -22.15 8.39
CA ILE A 194 -0.30 -21.52 8.63
C ILE A 194 -0.41 -20.01 8.41
N LEU A 195 -1.10 -19.57 7.36
CA LEU A 195 -1.33 -18.14 7.13
C LEU A 195 -2.15 -17.51 8.27
N GLN A 196 -3.18 -18.19 8.78
CA GLN A 196 -3.95 -17.69 9.93
C GLN A 196 -3.08 -17.53 11.18
N LYS A 197 -2.24 -18.53 11.49
CA LYS A 197 -1.29 -18.46 12.60
C LYS A 197 -0.26 -17.34 12.40
N PHE A 198 0.25 -17.19 11.18
CA PHE A 198 1.17 -16.12 10.83
C PHE A 198 0.56 -14.74 11.06
N VAL A 199 -0.68 -14.52 10.60
CA VAL A 199 -1.38 -13.25 10.81
C VAL A 199 -1.65 -13.02 12.30
N ALA A 200 -2.05 -14.03 13.06
CA ALA A 200 -2.24 -13.90 14.50
C ALA A 200 -0.95 -13.50 15.22
N GLU A 201 0.17 -14.11 14.86
CA GLU A 201 1.48 -13.75 15.41
C GLU A 201 1.90 -12.33 15.01
N ALA A 202 1.69 -11.96 13.74
CA ALA A 202 2.00 -10.63 13.27
C ALA A 202 1.15 -9.55 13.96
N VAL A 203 -0.15 -9.80 14.14
CA VAL A 203 -1.02 -8.94 14.96
C VAL A 203 -0.49 -8.84 16.38
N ARG A 204 -0.16 -9.97 17.04
CA ARG A 204 0.33 -9.97 18.42
C ARG A 204 1.62 -9.16 18.58
N ARG A 205 2.54 -9.21 17.63
CA ARG A 205 3.82 -8.48 17.66
C ARG A 205 3.69 -6.99 17.39
N LEU A 206 2.70 -6.60 16.59
CA LEU A 206 2.48 -5.21 16.19
C LEU A 206 1.32 -4.55 16.95
N GLN A 207 0.60 -5.28 17.81
CA GLN A 207 -0.51 -4.70 18.57
C GLN A 207 0.03 -3.62 19.51
N GLU A 208 -0.58 -2.44 19.46
CA GLU A 208 -0.25 -1.27 20.31
C GLU A 208 1.17 -0.71 20.12
N ASP A 209 1.97 -1.26 19.21
CA ASP A 209 3.28 -0.74 18.82
C ASP A 209 3.12 0.56 18.03
N THR A 210 3.34 1.70 18.69
CA THR A 210 3.37 3.02 18.06
C THR A 210 4.76 3.43 17.60
N GLU A 211 5.81 2.72 18.00
CA GLU A 211 7.21 3.09 17.74
C GLU A 211 7.46 3.25 16.24
N GLY A 212 6.82 2.41 15.41
CA GLY A 212 6.91 2.52 13.95
C GLY A 212 6.37 3.83 13.40
N TRP A 213 5.23 4.29 13.93
CA TRP A 213 4.63 5.57 13.53
C TRP A 213 5.42 6.76 14.07
N ASP A 214 5.83 6.70 15.32
CA ASP A 214 6.61 7.76 15.97
C ASP A 214 7.96 7.95 15.26
N ALA A 215 8.68 6.85 14.99
CA ALA A 215 9.95 6.88 14.26
C ALA A 215 9.81 7.38 12.82
N LEU A 216 8.69 7.06 12.15
CA LEU A 216 8.40 7.54 10.81
C LEU A 216 8.15 9.05 10.81
N HIS A 217 7.27 9.54 11.70
CA HIS A 217 6.97 10.97 11.83
C HIS A 217 8.23 11.78 12.15
N ASP A 218 9.03 11.33 13.11
CA ASP A 218 10.30 11.96 13.47
C ASP A 218 11.28 12.03 12.28
N SER A 219 11.36 10.96 11.50
CA SER A 219 12.30 10.88 10.37
C SER A 219 11.87 11.73 9.19
N LEU A 220 10.56 11.90 8.98
CA LEU A 220 10.02 12.81 7.97
C LEU A 220 10.17 14.28 8.39
N ALA A 221 9.93 14.61 9.66
CA ALA A 221 10.10 15.95 10.20
C ALA A 221 11.56 16.47 10.07
N ARG A 222 12.54 15.61 10.33
CA ARG A 222 13.98 15.94 10.20
C ARG A 222 14.44 16.24 8.77
N LYS A 223 13.68 15.84 7.75
CA LYS A 223 14.00 16.09 6.31
C LYS A 223 13.30 17.30 5.72
N ALA A 224 12.34 17.88 6.43
CA ALA A 224 11.62 19.08 6.02
C ALA A 224 12.37 20.39 6.37
N ILE A 225 13.56 20.29 6.97
CA ILE A 225 14.49 21.38 7.34
C ILE A 225 15.69 21.32 6.41
#